data_AF-A0A561TKQ8-F1
#
_entry.id   AF-A0A561TKQ8-F1
#
_cell.length_a   1.000
_cell.length_b   1.000
_cell.length_c   1.000
_cell.angle_alpha   90.00
_cell.angle_beta   90.00
_cell.angle_gamma   90.00
#
_symmetry.space_group_name_H-M   'P 1'
#
loop_
_entity.id
_entity.type
_entity.pdbx_description
1 polymer ?
#
loop_
_entity_poly.entity_id
_entity_poly.type
_entity_poly.pdbx_seq_one_letter_code
_entity_poly.pdbx_strand_id
1 'polypeptide(L)'
;MTHAMLKGSNVPLEATTVRAVLRWSPGQGVPDVDASALLLGPDDRVRSDEDFVFYNQPRHPSGKVWRLGKKRVAEGLTDTIQTDLAGVEPAVGRILLVASADGVTFDGVRALRILLYDAQAADGDALAYFDVKPETGQETALICGELYRRGDGWKFRALGEGYSNGLKGLATDFGISVDESEAAQEPDAAVTQQVPATAQTHVQAPDGAPERPSSEALTQPHAPAAPAAPEVSRPLPPEQPAGVPAQPAYGYPPQQPAAAAAQPAYGYPHPAGQSAYGYPPAPATAAPAGAPSGYGFPPPATTAAPDPDFRLPPQGPQFIGR
;
A
#
# COMPACT_ATOMS: atom_id res chain seq x y z
N MET A 1 5.83 -5.87 19.59
CA MET A 1 5.77 -4.40 19.62
C MET A 1 5.69 -3.89 18.20
N THR A 2 4.63 -3.17 17.88
CA THR A 2 4.41 -2.56 16.56
C THR A 2 5.34 -1.38 16.32
N HIS A 3 6.00 -1.34 15.14
CA HIS A 3 6.88 -0.24 14.78
C HIS A 3 6.12 0.91 14.08
N ALA A 4 6.08 2.10 14.69
CA ALA A 4 5.56 3.30 14.04
C ALA A 4 6.62 3.89 13.09
N MET A 5 6.24 4.16 11.84
CA MET A 5 7.17 4.59 10.80
C MET A 5 6.97 6.06 10.41
N LEU A 6 8.08 6.71 10.05
CA LEU A 6 8.09 8.02 9.39
C LEU A 6 8.27 7.83 7.87
N LYS A 7 7.85 8.82 7.07
CA LYS A 7 8.13 8.84 5.63
C LYS A 7 9.64 8.65 5.37
N GLY A 8 9.98 7.75 4.45
CA GLY A 8 11.34 7.35 4.11
C GLY A 8 11.98 6.30 5.03
N SER A 9 11.41 6.04 6.21
CA SER A 9 11.94 5.00 7.12
C SER A 9 11.68 3.60 6.57
N ASN A 10 12.48 2.63 7.03
CA ASN A 10 12.35 1.25 6.62
C ASN A 10 12.60 0.27 7.77
N VAL A 11 12.00 -0.91 7.68
CA VAL A 11 12.07 -1.98 8.68
C VAL A 11 12.35 -3.32 7.98
N PRO A 12 13.24 -4.19 8.52
CA PRO A 12 13.38 -5.55 8.01
C PRO A 12 12.10 -6.37 8.25
N LEU A 13 11.83 -7.31 7.33
CA LEU A 13 10.69 -8.23 7.42
C LEU A 13 11.21 -9.65 7.57
N GLU A 14 10.98 -10.22 8.75
CA GLU A 14 11.29 -11.63 9.04
C GLU A 14 10.15 -12.58 8.60
N ALA A 15 8.96 -12.02 8.33
CA ALA A 15 7.79 -12.78 7.91
C ALA A 15 7.96 -13.27 6.46
N THR A 16 7.66 -14.56 6.23
CA THR A 16 7.67 -15.16 4.89
C THR A 16 6.46 -14.76 4.05
N THR A 17 5.33 -14.48 4.71
CA THR A 17 4.12 -13.96 4.07
C THR A 17 3.68 -12.71 4.80
N VAL A 18 3.58 -11.60 4.09
CA VAL A 18 3.17 -10.30 4.64
C VAL A 18 1.77 -9.96 4.17
N ARG A 19 0.96 -9.44 5.08
CA ARG A 19 -0.36 -8.88 4.82
C ARG A 19 -0.31 -7.37 5.05
N ALA A 20 -0.35 -6.61 3.96
CA ALA A 20 -0.43 -5.16 3.96
C ALA A 20 -1.89 -4.71 3.94
N VAL A 21 -2.33 -4.06 5.00
CA VAL A 21 -3.71 -3.59 5.18
C VAL A 21 -3.72 -2.07 5.08
N LEU A 22 -4.36 -1.54 4.04
CA LEU A 22 -4.78 -0.15 4.02
C LEU A 22 -6.00 0.00 4.91
N ARG A 23 -6.03 1.04 5.74
CA ARG A 23 -7.15 1.36 6.63
C ARG A 23 -7.44 2.85 6.59
N TRP A 24 -8.72 3.21 6.55
CA TRP A 24 -9.19 4.60 6.61
C TRP A 24 -10.52 4.70 7.36
N SER A 25 -10.81 5.88 7.90
CA SER A 25 -12.06 6.11 8.64
C SER A 25 -13.23 6.35 7.68
N PRO A 26 -14.39 5.69 7.86
CA PRO A 26 -15.59 6.01 7.09
C PRO A 26 -16.15 7.38 7.49
N GLY A 27 -16.90 8.00 6.59
CA GLY A 27 -17.58 9.25 6.86
C GLY A 27 -18.35 9.76 5.64
N GLN A 28 -19.20 10.77 5.84
CA GLN A 28 -19.87 11.43 4.74
C GLN A 28 -18.84 12.11 3.82
N GLY A 29 -18.90 11.83 2.52
CA GLY A 29 -17.96 12.38 1.54
C GLY A 29 -16.55 11.77 1.59
N VAL A 30 -16.31 10.74 2.40
CA VAL A 30 -15.05 9.98 2.35
C VAL A 30 -15.10 9.07 1.13
N PRO A 31 -14.10 9.13 0.23
CA PRO A 31 -14.11 8.33 -0.97
C PRO A 31 -13.82 6.85 -0.67
N ASP A 32 -14.18 5.99 -1.62
CA ASP A 32 -13.76 4.60 -1.56
C ASP A 32 -12.29 4.48 -1.97
N VAL A 33 -11.53 3.67 -1.24
CA VAL A 33 -10.08 3.53 -1.45
C VAL A 33 -9.78 2.09 -1.85
N ASP A 34 -9.14 1.91 -2.99
CA ASP A 34 -8.68 0.61 -3.47
C ASP A 34 -7.18 0.42 -3.22
N ALA A 35 -6.82 -0.74 -2.68
CA ALA A 35 -5.44 -1.21 -2.60
C ALA A 35 -5.05 -1.90 -3.90
N SER A 36 -3.90 -1.55 -4.43
CA SER A 36 -3.26 -2.21 -5.58
C SER A 36 -1.79 -2.48 -5.29
N ALA A 37 -1.18 -3.38 -6.06
CA ALA A 37 0.24 -3.66 -5.98
C ALA A 37 0.89 -3.74 -7.37
N LEU A 38 2.07 -3.14 -7.52
CA LEU A 38 2.87 -3.22 -8.76
C LEU A 38 4.16 -3.97 -8.45
N LEU A 39 4.42 -5.05 -9.16
CA LEU A 39 5.64 -5.83 -9.05
C LEU A 39 6.67 -5.27 -10.04
N LEU A 40 7.82 -4.82 -9.52
CA LEU A 40 8.84 -4.15 -10.31
C LEU A 40 10.07 -5.03 -10.49
N GLY A 41 10.52 -5.09 -11.73
CA GLY A 41 11.75 -5.71 -12.18
C GLY A 41 13.02 -4.92 -11.79
N PRO A 42 14.18 -5.32 -12.33
CA PRO A 42 15.48 -4.72 -12.04
C PRO A 42 15.68 -3.31 -12.62
N ASP A 43 14.84 -2.91 -13.57
CA ASP A 43 14.82 -1.60 -14.20
C ASP A 43 13.82 -0.63 -13.55
N ASP A 44 13.32 -0.98 -12.36
CA ASP A 44 12.31 -0.23 -11.63
C ASP A 44 10.95 -0.14 -12.37
N ARG A 45 10.67 -1.02 -13.34
CA ARG A 45 9.41 -1.06 -14.12
C ARG A 45 8.71 -2.41 -14.02
N VAL A 46 7.43 -2.46 -14.40
CA VAL A 46 6.71 -3.73 -14.59
C VAL A 46 7.29 -4.49 -15.78
N ARG A 47 7.27 -5.82 -15.75
CA ARG A 47 7.77 -6.66 -16.85
C ARG A 47 6.69 -6.89 -17.91
N SER A 48 5.43 -6.89 -17.47
CA SER A 48 4.22 -6.94 -18.29
C SER A 48 3.06 -6.33 -17.49
N ASP A 49 1.91 -6.07 -18.14
CA ASP A 49 0.72 -5.58 -17.45
C ASP A 49 0.20 -6.57 -16.38
N GLU A 50 0.61 -7.85 -16.46
CA GLU A 50 0.28 -8.87 -15.47
C GLU A 50 0.92 -8.61 -14.09
N ASP A 51 2.04 -7.87 -14.03
CA ASP A 51 2.70 -7.46 -12.78
C ASP A 51 1.88 -6.42 -11.98
N PHE A 52 0.69 -6.04 -12.46
CA PHE A 52 -0.24 -5.18 -11.76
C PHE A 52 -1.38 -5.97 -11.10
N VAL A 53 -1.45 -5.93 -9.77
CA VAL A 53 -2.53 -6.52 -8.98
C VAL A 53 -3.47 -5.42 -8.52
N PHE A 54 -4.72 -5.48 -8.95
CA PHE A 54 -5.75 -4.48 -8.63
C PHE A 54 -7.14 -5.15 -8.58
N TYR A 55 -8.23 -4.38 -8.49
CA TYR A 55 -9.56 -4.96 -8.29
C TYR A 55 -10.03 -5.88 -9.43
N ASN A 56 -9.70 -5.60 -10.69
CA ASN A 56 -10.09 -6.42 -11.84
C ASN A 56 -9.14 -7.61 -12.06
N GLN A 57 -7.91 -7.51 -11.56
CA GLN A 57 -6.90 -8.57 -11.55
C GLN A 57 -6.40 -8.78 -10.12
N PRO A 58 -7.19 -9.43 -9.24
CA PRO A 58 -6.89 -9.51 -7.82
C PRO A 58 -5.74 -10.47 -7.49
N ARG A 59 -5.12 -11.15 -8.46
CA ARG A 59 -4.05 -12.12 -8.24
C ARG A 59 -3.01 -12.04 -9.36
N HIS A 60 -1.74 -11.94 -8.96
CA HIS A 60 -0.60 -12.04 -9.88
C HIS A 60 -0.48 -13.48 -10.42
N PRO A 61 -0.09 -13.72 -11.70
CA PRO A 61 0.03 -15.08 -12.26
C PRO A 61 0.93 -16.04 -11.48
N SER A 62 1.98 -15.54 -10.80
CA SER A 62 2.81 -16.36 -9.90
C SER A 62 2.03 -17.00 -8.73
N GLY A 63 0.87 -16.44 -8.39
CA GLY A 63 0.12 -16.75 -7.18
C GLY A 63 0.72 -16.21 -5.86
N LYS A 64 1.79 -15.41 -5.93
CA LYS A 64 2.54 -14.91 -4.76
C LYS A 64 2.09 -13.55 -4.26
N VAL A 65 1.35 -12.79 -5.06
CA VAL A 65 0.76 -11.51 -4.66
C VAL A 65 -0.72 -11.54 -5.02
N TRP A 66 -1.57 -11.19 -4.06
CA TRP A 66 -3.00 -11.13 -4.29
C TRP A 66 -3.70 -10.14 -3.36
N ARG A 67 -4.81 -9.59 -3.83
CA ARG A 67 -5.71 -8.73 -3.09
C ARG A 67 -6.78 -9.59 -2.42
N LEU A 68 -6.97 -9.40 -1.11
CA LEU A 68 -8.07 -10.01 -0.35
C LEU A 68 -9.37 -9.19 -0.41
N GLY A 69 -9.27 -7.93 -0.81
CA GLY A 69 -10.39 -7.03 -1.02
C GLY A 69 -10.82 -6.27 0.23
N LYS A 70 -11.87 -5.48 0.04
CA LYS A 70 -12.35 -4.53 1.03
C LYS A 70 -13.13 -5.22 2.16
N LYS A 71 -12.94 -4.73 3.39
CA LYS A 71 -13.70 -5.15 4.58
C LYS A 71 -13.99 -3.95 5.48
N ARG A 72 -15.10 -4.03 6.21
CA ARG A 72 -15.42 -3.09 7.30
C ARG A 72 -15.06 -3.75 8.64
N VAL A 73 -14.24 -3.08 9.42
CA VAL A 73 -13.84 -3.48 10.78
C VAL A 73 -14.25 -2.40 11.77
N ALA A 74 -14.11 -2.65 13.07
CA ALA A 74 -14.50 -1.69 14.10
C ALA A 74 -13.73 -0.36 13.99
N GLU A 75 -12.48 -0.42 13.56
CA GLU A 75 -11.57 0.72 13.45
C GLU A 75 -11.70 1.49 12.12
N GLY A 76 -12.45 0.97 11.14
CA GLY A 76 -12.64 1.64 9.86
C GLY A 76 -12.92 0.73 8.67
N LEU A 77 -12.74 1.28 7.48
CA LEU A 77 -12.72 0.54 6.23
C LEU A 77 -11.30 0.07 5.94
N THR A 78 -11.17 -1.09 5.30
CA THR A 78 -9.89 -1.69 4.96
C THR A 78 -9.90 -2.25 3.56
N ASP A 79 -8.73 -2.32 2.94
CA ASP A 79 -8.43 -3.12 1.76
C ASP A 79 -7.03 -3.72 1.91
N THR A 80 -6.83 -4.93 1.42
CA THR A 80 -5.68 -5.75 1.83
C THR A 80 -5.00 -6.41 0.64
N ILE A 81 -3.67 -6.26 0.60
CA ILE A 81 -2.76 -7.02 -0.27
C ILE A 81 -2.01 -8.04 0.60
N GLN A 82 -1.93 -9.27 0.13
CA GLN A 82 -1.11 -10.32 0.74
C GLN A 82 -0.04 -10.78 -0.24
N THR A 83 1.17 -10.97 0.29
CA THR A 83 2.37 -11.29 -0.48
C THR A 83 3.14 -12.42 0.20
N ASP A 84 3.33 -13.53 -0.50
CA ASP A 84 4.26 -14.61 -0.15
C ASP A 84 5.68 -14.23 -0.60
N LEU A 85 6.39 -13.48 0.25
CA LEU A 85 7.72 -12.92 -0.02
C LEU A 85 8.79 -13.98 -0.29
N ALA A 86 8.67 -15.15 0.35
CA ALA A 86 9.59 -16.26 0.14
C ALA A 86 9.45 -16.87 -1.26
N GLY A 87 8.23 -16.84 -1.82
CA GLY A 87 7.94 -17.39 -3.14
C GLY A 87 8.03 -16.42 -4.30
N VAL A 88 8.15 -15.10 -4.07
CA VAL A 88 8.29 -14.09 -5.12
C VAL A 88 9.55 -14.37 -5.96
N GLU A 89 9.42 -14.26 -7.28
CA GLU A 89 10.50 -14.55 -8.22
C GLU A 89 11.73 -13.64 -8.00
N PRO A 90 12.96 -14.13 -8.26
CA PRO A 90 14.18 -13.33 -8.07
C PRO A 90 14.24 -12.08 -8.97
N ALA A 91 13.55 -12.10 -10.11
CA ALA A 91 13.48 -10.97 -11.02
C ALA A 91 12.71 -9.77 -10.45
N VAL A 92 11.81 -9.99 -9.48
CA VAL A 92 11.06 -8.92 -8.81
C VAL A 92 11.87 -8.42 -7.63
N GLY A 93 12.37 -7.19 -7.77
CA GLY A 93 13.18 -6.51 -6.75
C GLY A 93 12.34 -5.71 -5.75
N ARG A 94 11.17 -5.21 -6.19
CA ARG A 94 10.28 -4.38 -5.39
C ARG A 94 8.81 -4.64 -5.69
N ILE A 95 7.96 -4.38 -4.70
CA ILE A 95 6.51 -4.42 -4.82
C ILE A 95 5.97 -3.13 -4.21
N LEU A 96 5.41 -2.26 -5.03
CA LEU A 96 4.76 -1.04 -4.57
C LEU A 96 3.38 -1.36 -4.03
N LEU A 97 3.00 -0.73 -2.92
CA LEU A 97 1.69 -0.84 -2.31
C LEU A 97 0.98 0.51 -2.47
N VAL A 98 -0.04 0.52 -3.33
CA VAL A 98 -0.69 1.73 -3.82
C VAL A 98 -2.11 1.82 -3.28
N ALA A 99 -2.50 3.02 -2.85
CA ALA A 99 -3.88 3.39 -2.58
C ALA A 99 -4.39 4.28 -3.71
N SER A 100 -5.58 4.03 -4.22
CA SER A 100 -6.23 4.90 -5.22
C SER A 100 -7.67 5.18 -4.83
N ALA A 101 -8.15 6.37 -5.17
CA ALA A 101 -9.55 6.77 -5.04
C ALA A 101 -10.06 7.21 -6.41
N ASP A 102 -11.18 6.64 -6.86
CA ASP A 102 -11.71 6.92 -8.19
C ASP A 102 -12.46 8.25 -8.23
N GLY A 103 -11.97 9.20 -9.03
CA GLY A 103 -12.63 10.49 -9.28
C GLY A 103 -12.61 11.49 -8.10
N VAL A 104 -11.88 11.22 -7.01
CA VAL A 104 -11.86 12.04 -5.79
C VAL A 104 -10.48 12.09 -5.16
N THR A 105 -10.12 13.23 -4.59
CA THR A 105 -8.79 13.45 -4.01
C THR A 105 -8.66 12.86 -2.59
N PHE A 106 -7.43 12.54 -2.21
CA PHE A 106 -7.10 11.98 -0.90
C PHE A 106 -7.24 12.97 0.26
N ASP A 107 -7.48 14.27 0.01
CA ASP A 107 -7.76 15.26 1.08
C ASP A 107 -9.05 14.92 1.86
N GLY A 108 -10.01 14.27 1.19
CA GLY A 108 -11.22 13.74 1.82
C GLY A 108 -11.01 12.47 2.64
N VAL A 109 -9.89 11.76 2.48
CA VAL A 109 -9.62 10.48 3.17
C VAL A 109 -9.06 10.76 4.57
N ARG A 110 -9.80 10.34 5.59
CA ARG A 110 -9.41 10.53 7.00
C ARG A 110 -8.69 9.31 7.54
N ALA A 111 -7.63 9.56 8.31
CA ALA A 111 -6.84 8.54 9.01
C ALA A 111 -6.35 7.38 8.12
N LEU A 112 -5.92 7.69 6.89
CA LEU A 112 -5.30 6.70 6.01
C LEU A 112 -4.00 6.17 6.61
N ARG A 113 -3.92 4.85 6.74
CA ARG A 113 -2.76 4.15 7.29
C ARG A 113 -2.53 2.86 6.53
N ILE A 114 -1.26 2.51 6.32
CA ILE A 114 -0.85 1.16 5.95
C ILE A 114 -0.32 0.42 7.18
N LEU A 115 -0.81 -0.79 7.42
CA LEU A 115 -0.38 -1.69 8.49
C LEU A 115 0.16 -2.98 7.90
N LEU A 116 1.28 -3.45 8.42
CA LEU A 116 1.95 -4.67 7.95
C LEU A 116 1.79 -5.74 9.01
N TYR A 117 1.28 -6.91 8.64
CA TYR A 117 1.14 -8.07 9.52
C TYR A 117 1.92 -9.24 8.95
N ASP A 118 2.39 -10.12 9.82
CA ASP A 118 2.71 -11.48 9.42
C ASP A 118 1.40 -12.23 9.15
N ALA A 119 1.23 -12.73 7.93
CA ALA A 119 0.00 -13.42 7.55
C ALA A 119 -0.13 -14.83 8.18
N GLN A 120 0.99 -15.41 8.64
CA GLN A 120 1.03 -16.72 9.29
C GLN A 120 0.72 -16.62 10.79
N ALA A 121 0.84 -15.43 11.39
CA ALA A 121 0.45 -15.18 12.77
C ALA A 121 -1.05 -14.87 12.85
N ALA A 122 -1.82 -15.72 13.53
CA ALA A 122 -3.28 -15.58 13.64
C ALA A 122 -3.72 -14.30 14.38
N ASP A 123 -2.99 -13.93 15.46
CA ASP A 123 -3.33 -12.80 16.34
C ASP A 123 -2.11 -11.91 16.64
N GLY A 124 -1.22 -11.77 15.66
CA GLY A 124 -0.03 -10.94 15.80
C GLY A 124 -0.36 -9.44 15.79
N ASP A 125 0.31 -8.67 16.64
CA ASP A 125 0.44 -7.23 16.47
C ASP A 125 0.95 -6.91 15.05
N ALA A 126 0.60 -5.73 14.54
CA ALA A 126 1.23 -5.26 13.31
C ALA A 126 2.76 -5.21 13.50
N LEU A 127 3.50 -5.65 12.49
CA LEU A 127 4.96 -5.53 12.43
C LEU A 127 5.35 -4.04 12.39
N ALA A 128 4.64 -3.28 11.55
CA ALA A 128 4.81 -1.84 11.42
C ALA A 128 3.54 -1.15 10.93
N TYR A 129 3.46 0.17 11.12
CA TYR A 129 2.47 1.00 10.45
C TYR A 129 3.04 2.35 10.03
N PHE A 130 2.43 2.93 9.00
CA PHE A 130 2.73 4.27 8.52
C PHE A 130 1.43 5.04 8.26
N ASP A 131 1.31 6.22 8.85
CA ASP A 131 0.21 7.16 8.57
C ASP A 131 0.51 7.89 7.26
N VAL A 132 -0.32 7.65 6.25
CA VAL A 132 -0.14 8.18 4.89
C VAL A 132 -0.92 9.48 4.77
N LYS A 133 -0.28 10.53 4.26
CA LYS A 133 -0.92 11.83 4.05
C LYS A 133 -0.65 12.32 2.62
N PRO A 134 -1.66 12.89 1.93
CA PRO A 134 -1.42 13.62 0.69
C PRO A 134 -0.53 14.83 0.96
N GLU A 135 0.30 15.22 -0.01
CA GLU A 135 1.23 16.35 0.14
C GLU A 135 0.59 17.67 -0.33
N THR A 136 -0.18 17.61 -1.41
CA THR A 136 -0.80 18.75 -2.09
C THR A 136 -2.32 18.76 -1.95
N GLY A 137 -2.93 17.62 -1.59
CA GLY A 137 -4.38 17.45 -1.49
C GLY A 137 -5.07 17.25 -2.85
N GLN A 138 -4.31 17.24 -3.95
CA GLN A 138 -4.79 17.01 -5.32
C GLN A 138 -4.57 15.57 -5.79
N GLU A 139 -3.95 14.74 -4.95
CA GLU A 139 -3.60 13.38 -5.32
C GLU A 139 -4.82 12.47 -5.30
N THR A 140 -4.93 11.62 -6.32
CA THR A 140 -5.98 10.61 -6.49
C THR A 140 -5.39 9.19 -6.46
N ALA A 141 -4.07 9.07 -6.38
CA ALA A 141 -3.34 7.85 -6.01
C ALA A 141 -2.14 8.18 -5.10
N LEU A 142 -1.79 7.26 -4.21
CA LEU A 142 -0.66 7.36 -3.28
C LEU A 142 0.10 6.03 -3.23
N ILE A 143 1.43 6.08 -3.38
CA ILE A 143 2.30 4.96 -3.02
C ILE A 143 2.49 5.00 -1.50
N CYS A 144 1.76 4.16 -0.78
CA CYS A 144 1.80 4.08 0.68
C CYS A 144 3.16 3.57 1.18
N GLY A 145 3.75 2.64 0.44
CA GLY A 145 5.07 2.10 0.74
C GLY A 145 5.48 1.03 -0.26
N GLU A 146 6.66 0.46 -0.04
CA GLU A 146 7.22 -0.59 -0.88
C GLU A 146 7.78 -1.74 -0.04
N LEU A 147 7.61 -2.96 -0.55
CA LEU A 147 8.37 -4.13 -0.13
C LEU A 147 9.56 -4.24 -1.09
N TYR A 148 10.79 -4.30 -0.60
CA TYR A 148 11.97 -4.39 -1.45
C TYR A 148 13.00 -5.38 -0.92
N ARG A 149 13.74 -6.01 -1.83
CA ARG A 149 14.84 -6.90 -1.48
C ARG A 149 16.07 -6.11 -1.03
N ARG A 150 16.73 -6.58 0.02
CA ARG A 150 18.02 -6.05 0.47
C ARG A 150 18.86 -7.18 1.06
N GLY A 151 19.95 -7.53 0.38
CA GLY A 151 20.70 -8.75 0.72
C GLY A 151 19.81 -9.97 0.49
N ASP A 152 19.79 -10.88 1.45
CA ASP A 152 19.01 -12.13 1.38
C ASP A 152 17.56 -11.99 1.89
N GLY A 153 17.17 -10.79 2.35
CA GLY A 153 15.89 -10.54 2.99
C GLY A 153 15.04 -9.48 2.31
N TRP A 154 13.80 -9.36 2.79
CA TRP A 154 12.87 -8.31 2.41
C TRP A 154 12.79 -7.22 3.47
N LYS A 155 12.50 -6.00 3.04
CA LYS A 155 12.27 -4.85 3.89
C LYS A 155 11.04 -4.10 3.43
N PHE A 156 10.36 -3.45 4.36
CA PHE A 156 9.32 -2.47 4.04
C PHE A 156 9.89 -1.05 4.16
N ARG A 157 9.55 -0.16 3.23
CA ARG A 157 9.84 1.29 3.31
C ARG A 157 8.53 2.07 3.21
N ALA A 158 8.34 3.03 4.13
CA ALA A 158 7.26 3.99 4.07
C ALA A 158 7.56 5.08 3.04
N LEU A 159 6.69 5.30 2.05
CA LEU A 159 6.92 6.26 0.96
C LEU A 159 6.00 7.46 1.07
N GLY A 160 4.68 7.27 0.97
CA GLY A 160 3.72 8.37 0.96
C GLY A 160 3.96 9.35 -0.19
N GLU A 161 4.29 8.82 -1.37
CA GLU A 161 4.43 9.59 -2.61
C GLU A 161 3.06 9.65 -3.29
N GLY A 162 2.70 10.80 -3.87
CA GLY A 162 1.36 11.01 -4.40
C GLY A 162 1.31 11.44 -5.85
N TYR A 163 0.22 11.07 -6.52
CA TYR A 163 0.00 11.21 -7.95
C TYR A 163 -1.33 11.92 -8.21
N SER A 164 -1.28 13.11 -8.81
CA SER A 164 -2.47 13.90 -9.18
C SER A 164 -3.17 13.38 -10.44
N ASN A 165 -2.44 12.69 -11.31
CA ASN A 165 -2.97 12.00 -12.50
C ASN A 165 -3.51 10.58 -12.19
N GLY A 166 -3.64 10.25 -10.89
CA GLY A 166 -4.27 9.05 -10.39
C GLY A 166 -3.53 7.75 -10.68
N LEU A 167 -4.25 6.65 -10.50
CA LEU A 167 -3.69 5.30 -10.64
C LEU A 167 -3.18 5.05 -12.07
N LYS A 168 -3.87 5.60 -13.08
CA LYS A 168 -3.46 5.50 -14.49
C LYS A 168 -2.08 6.12 -14.71
N GLY A 169 -1.88 7.36 -14.24
CA GLY A 169 -0.60 8.04 -14.40
C GLY A 169 0.54 7.33 -13.68
N LEU A 170 0.29 6.89 -12.44
CA LEU A 170 1.23 6.04 -11.69
C LEU A 170 1.58 4.77 -12.48
N ALA A 171 0.57 4.06 -12.98
CA ALA A 171 0.76 2.83 -13.75
C ALA A 171 1.59 3.05 -15.01
N THR A 172 1.32 4.13 -15.77
CA THR A 172 2.10 4.51 -16.96
C THR A 172 3.56 4.81 -16.62
N ASP A 173 3.82 5.52 -15.52
CA ASP A 173 5.17 5.85 -15.09
C ASP A 173 6.01 4.58 -14.79
N PHE A 174 5.37 3.52 -14.30
CA PHE A 174 5.98 2.21 -14.07
C PHE A 174 5.92 1.26 -15.27
N GLY A 175 5.35 1.67 -16.40
CA GLY A 175 5.43 0.92 -17.68
C GLY A 175 4.21 0.09 -18.04
N ILE A 176 3.10 0.25 -17.34
CA ILE A 176 1.83 -0.36 -17.71
C ILE A 176 1.20 0.46 -18.84
N SER A 177 0.80 -0.21 -19.90
CA SER A 177 0.05 0.43 -20.99
C SER A 177 -1.44 0.37 -20.68
N VAL A 178 -2.07 1.52 -20.44
CA VAL A 178 -3.52 1.59 -20.23
C VAL A 178 -4.17 1.97 -21.55
N ASP A 179 -4.65 0.98 -22.30
CA ASP A 179 -5.44 1.22 -23.51
C ASP A 179 -6.76 1.90 -23.14
N GLU A 180 -7.01 3.08 -23.70
CA GLU A 180 -8.21 3.90 -23.44
C GLU A 180 -9.50 3.34 -24.09
N SER A 181 -9.42 2.15 -24.70
CA SER A 181 -10.50 1.56 -25.50
C SER A 181 -11.63 0.95 -24.67
N GLU A 182 -11.41 0.63 -23.40
CA GLU A 182 -12.40 -0.04 -22.53
C GLU A 182 -13.35 0.93 -21.81
N ALA A 183 -13.05 2.24 -21.82
CA ALA A 183 -13.87 3.28 -21.19
C ALA A 183 -14.97 3.87 -22.12
N ALA A 184 -15.05 3.44 -23.39
CA ALA A 184 -15.96 4.01 -24.39
C ALA A 184 -17.02 3.04 -24.93
N GLN A 185 -17.15 1.83 -24.40
CA GLN A 185 -18.24 0.92 -24.79
C GLN A 185 -19.43 1.01 -23.83
N GLU A 186 -20.12 2.15 -23.86
CA GLU A 186 -21.58 2.12 -23.76
C GLU A 186 -22.13 1.54 -25.08
N PRO A 187 -23.06 0.58 -25.04
CA PRO A 187 -23.59 -0.03 -26.26
C PRO A 187 -24.57 0.93 -26.94
N ASP A 188 -24.08 1.71 -27.91
CA ASP A 188 -24.95 2.25 -28.97
C ASP A 188 -25.37 1.10 -29.90
N ALA A 189 -26.45 0.42 -29.52
CA ALA A 189 -27.10 -0.57 -30.37
C ALA A 189 -28.00 0.11 -31.40
N ALA A 190 -27.42 0.89 -32.31
CA ALA A 190 -28.06 1.27 -33.56
C ALA A 190 -27.75 0.21 -34.63
N VAL A 191 -28.64 -0.78 -34.72
CA VAL A 191 -28.63 -1.85 -35.73
C VAL A 191 -28.70 -1.25 -37.13
N THR A 192 -27.60 -1.27 -37.87
CA THR A 192 -27.61 -1.08 -39.34
C THR A 192 -27.58 -2.46 -40.01
N GLN A 193 -28.77 -2.98 -40.35
CA GLN A 193 -28.90 -4.10 -41.28
C GLN A 193 -28.77 -3.58 -42.71
N GLN A 194 -27.76 -4.06 -43.43
CA GLN A 194 -27.62 -3.92 -44.88
C GLN A 194 -28.48 -4.95 -45.61
N VAL A 195 -29.15 -4.54 -46.69
CA VAL A 195 -29.47 -5.40 -47.86
C VAL A 195 -29.61 -4.51 -49.13
N PRO A 196 -29.47 -5.06 -50.35
CA PRO A 196 -28.54 -4.57 -51.36
C PRO A 196 -29.24 -3.88 -52.55
N ALA A 197 -28.42 -3.35 -53.46
CA ALA A 197 -28.80 -2.58 -54.65
C ALA A 197 -29.69 -3.32 -55.66
N THR A 198 -30.70 -2.62 -56.17
CA THR A 198 -31.27 -2.79 -57.51
C THR A 198 -31.72 -1.45 -58.12
N ALA A 199 -31.02 -1.06 -59.18
CA ALA A 199 -31.50 -0.47 -60.44
C ALA A 199 -32.60 0.63 -60.45
N GLN A 200 -32.16 1.81 -60.93
CA GLN A 200 -32.62 2.47 -62.17
C GLN A 200 -33.78 3.51 -62.16
N THR A 201 -33.35 4.75 -62.44
CA THR A 201 -33.83 5.73 -63.46
C THR A 201 -34.91 6.78 -63.13
N HIS A 202 -34.58 8.02 -63.55
CA HIS A 202 -35.46 9.07 -64.11
C HIS A 202 -36.31 9.86 -63.09
N VAL A 203 -36.56 11.19 -63.14
CA VAL A 203 -36.09 12.37 -63.89
C VAL A 203 -36.89 13.59 -63.35
N GLN A 204 -36.32 14.80 -63.49
CA GLN A 204 -36.97 16.13 -63.52
C GLN A 204 -37.69 16.73 -62.29
N ALA A 205 -37.17 17.88 -61.87
CA ALA A 205 -37.91 19.07 -61.42
C ALA A 205 -38.70 19.68 -62.62
N PRO A 206 -39.73 20.57 -62.49
CA PRO A 206 -39.76 21.72 -61.56
C PRO A 206 -41.16 22.21 -61.07
N ASP A 207 -41.11 23.31 -60.30
CA ASP A 207 -42.05 24.45 -60.21
C ASP A 207 -43.43 24.31 -59.53
N GLY A 208 -43.79 25.35 -58.77
CA GLY A 208 -45.15 25.57 -58.25
C GLY A 208 -45.25 26.08 -56.81
N ALA A 209 -45.27 27.40 -56.63
CA ALA A 209 -45.81 28.08 -55.43
C ALA A 209 -47.36 28.03 -55.40
N PRO A 210 -48.06 28.69 -54.46
CA PRO A 210 -48.03 28.59 -52.99
C PRO A 210 -49.45 28.32 -52.41
N GLU A 211 -49.57 27.77 -51.20
CA GLU A 211 -50.83 27.88 -50.44
C GLU A 211 -50.59 28.10 -48.93
N ARG A 212 -51.33 29.09 -48.41
CA ARG A 212 -51.48 29.47 -47.00
C ARG A 212 -52.64 28.63 -46.42
N PRO A 213 -52.69 28.37 -45.11
CA PRO A 213 -53.53 29.24 -44.29
C PRO A 213 -52.94 29.59 -42.91
N SER A 214 -53.47 30.70 -42.42
CA SER A 214 -53.33 31.33 -41.12
C SER A 214 -53.70 30.40 -39.96
N SER A 215 -53.06 30.55 -38.79
CA SER A 215 -53.70 31.22 -37.64
C SER A 215 -52.75 31.38 -36.45
N GLU A 216 -52.82 32.58 -35.86
CA GLU A 216 -52.77 32.90 -34.42
C GLU A 216 -51.53 32.52 -33.58
N ALA A 217 -50.76 33.52 -33.16
CA ALA A 217 -51.03 34.27 -31.92
C ALA A 217 -49.81 35.12 -31.49
N LEU A 218 -50.05 36.44 -31.31
CA LEU A 218 -49.64 37.31 -30.18
C LEU A 218 -48.40 36.82 -29.37
N THR A 219 -47.28 37.52 -29.17
CA THR A 219 -47.08 38.95 -28.82
C THR A 219 -45.57 39.26 -28.81
N GLN A 220 -45.24 40.55 -29.02
CA GLN A 220 -43.96 41.27 -29.16
C GLN A 220 -42.65 40.76 -28.49
N PRO A 221 -41.48 40.99 -29.15
CA PRO A 221 -40.15 40.93 -28.54
C PRO A 221 -39.72 42.30 -27.95
N HIS A 222 -39.21 42.31 -26.72
CA HIS A 222 -38.44 43.44 -26.18
C HIS A 222 -36.93 43.17 -26.34
N ALA A 223 -36.26 44.17 -26.90
CA ALA A 223 -34.83 44.24 -27.20
C ALA A 223 -34.01 44.66 -25.93
N PRO A 224 -32.67 44.62 -25.98
CA PRO A 224 -31.81 44.28 -24.83
C PRO A 224 -31.35 45.48 -24.00
N ALA A 225 -31.14 45.28 -22.70
CA ALA A 225 -30.44 46.22 -21.82
C ALA A 225 -28.93 45.88 -21.76
N ALA A 226 -28.12 46.91 -21.97
CA ALA A 226 -26.66 46.89 -22.01
C ALA A 226 -26.01 46.87 -20.59
N PRO A 227 -24.71 46.57 -20.46
CA PRO A 227 -24.08 46.06 -19.24
C PRO A 227 -23.69 47.14 -18.23
N ALA A 228 -23.81 46.82 -16.93
CA ALA A 228 -23.32 47.65 -15.83
C ALA A 228 -21.81 47.45 -15.59
N ALA A 229 -21.12 48.57 -15.38
CA ALA A 229 -19.69 48.70 -15.13
C ALA A 229 -19.25 48.17 -13.74
N PRO A 230 -17.96 47.83 -13.54
CA PRO A 230 -17.48 47.20 -12.31
C PRO A 230 -17.40 48.17 -11.14
N GLU A 231 -17.88 47.73 -9.97
CA GLU A 231 -17.77 48.46 -8.71
C GLU A 231 -16.32 48.53 -8.23
N VAL A 232 -15.90 49.74 -7.88
CA VAL A 232 -14.58 50.07 -7.34
C VAL A 232 -14.47 49.55 -5.90
N SER A 233 -13.52 48.66 -5.67
CA SER A 233 -13.17 48.13 -4.35
C SER A 233 -12.77 49.24 -3.38
N ARG A 234 -13.46 49.31 -2.23
CA ARG A 234 -13.00 50.08 -1.06
C ARG A 234 -12.33 49.13 -0.06
N PRO A 235 -11.12 49.44 0.45
CA PRO A 235 -10.48 48.63 1.48
C PRO A 235 -11.23 48.73 2.81
N LEU A 236 -11.40 47.59 3.48
CA LEU A 236 -11.88 47.50 4.87
C LEU A 236 -10.85 48.14 5.84
N PRO A 237 -11.29 48.80 6.92
CA PRO A 237 -10.39 49.26 7.99
C PRO A 237 -9.77 48.06 8.73
N PRO A 238 -8.56 48.19 9.30
CA PRO A 238 -7.88 47.10 10.00
C PRO A 238 -8.67 46.68 11.26
N GLU A 239 -8.93 45.38 11.38
CA GLU A 239 -9.47 44.77 12.60
C GLU A 239 -8.47 44.96 13.76
N GLN A 240 -8.94 45.57 14.86
CA GLN A 240 -8.23 45.55 16.13
C GLN A 240 -8.30 44.12 16.70
N PRO A 241 -7.19 43.53 17.18
CA PRO A 241 -7.25 42.20 17.78
C PRO A 241 -8.10 42.23 19.05
N ALA A 242 -9.14 41.38 19.07
CA ALA A 242 -9.94 41.11 20.25
C ALA A 242 -9.03 40.58 21.38
N GLY A 243 -9.22 41.14 22.58
CA GLY A 243 -8.48 40.74 23.77
C GLY A 243 -8.59 39.25 24.04
N VAL A 244 -7.44 38.62 24.30
CA VAL A 244 -7.33 37.22 24.68
C VAL A 244 -8.02 37.02 26.04
N PRO A 245 -9.02 36.14 26.19
CA PRO A 245 -9.50 35.76 27.51
C PRO A 245 -8.43 34.92 28.23
N ALA A 246 -8.19 35.25 29.50
CA ALA A 246 -7.25 34.55 30.36
C ALA A 246 -7.64 33.07 30.53
N GLN A 247 -6.70 32.17 30.20
CA GLN A 247 -6.82 30.73 30.42
C GLN A 247 -6.76 30.44 31.94
N PRO A 248 -7.67 29.63 32.53
CA PRO A 248 -7.48 29.14 33.89
C PRO A 248 -6.35 28.10 33.93
N ALA A 249 -5.42 28.29 34.86
CA ALA A 249 -4.31 27.38 35.12
C ALA A 249 -4.84 26.00 35.57
N TYR A 250 -4.65 24.97 34.75
CA TYR A 250 -4.85 23.59 35.16
C TYR A 250 -3.68 23.15 36.05
N GLY A 251 -4.00 22.89 37.32
CA GLY A 251 -3.06 22.43 38.34
C GLY A 251 -2.53 21.03 38.05
N TYR A 252 -1.22 20.86 38.28
CA TYR A 252 -0.58 19.55 38.40
C TYR A 252 -1.13 18.81 39.63
N PRO A 253 -1.45 17.51 39.55
CA PRO A 253 -1.59 16.69 40.74
C PRO A 253 -0.21 16.50 41.41
N PRO A 254 -0.13 16.48 42.75
CA PRO A 254 1.14 16.26 43.45
C PRO A 254 1.65 14.83 43.22
N GLN A 255 2.95 14.71 42.93
CA GLN A 255 3.65 13.43 42.85
C GLN A 255 3.63 12.74 44.22
N GLN A 256 3.10 11.52 44.23
CA GLN A 256 3.08 10.61 45.37
C GLN A 256 4.46 9.92 45.47
N PRO A 257 5.12 9.87 46.65
CA PRO A 257 6.40 9.18 46.79
C PRO A 257 6.25 7.68 46.52
N ALA A 258 7.14 7.12 45.70
CA ALA A 258 7.18 5.69 45.43
C ALA A 258 7.49 4.91 46.71
N ALA A 259 6.54 4.09 47.16
CA ALA A 259 6.78 3.07 48.16
C ALA A 259 7.61 1.93 47.52
N ALA A 260 8.72 1.58 48.16
CA ALA A 260 9.55 0.45 47.77
C ALA A 260 8.73 -0.85 47.79
N ALA A 261 8.55 -1.47 46.62
CA ALA A 261 7.96 -2.80 46.53
C ALA A 261 8.98 -3.84 47.03
N ALA A 262 8.65 -4.48 48.16
CA ALA A 262 9.31 -5.66 48.66
C ALA A 262 9.08 -6.84 47.69
N GLN A 263 10.16 -7.52 47.33
CA GLN A 263 10.15 -8.73 46.52
C GLN A 263 9.63 -9.92 47.36
N PRO A 264 8.65 -10.73 46.91
CA PRO A 264 8.37 -12.00 47.55
C PRO A 264 9.34 -13.07 47.02
N ALA A 265 10.25 -13.51 47.89
CA ALA A 265 11.04 -14.72 47.69
C ALA A 265 10.22 -15.93 48.14
N TYR A 266 9.77 -16.76 47.19
CA TYR A 266 9.22 -18.09 47.48
C TYR A 266 10.33 -19.14 47.36
N GLY A 267 10.52 -19.88 48.45
CA GLY A 267 11.70 -20.68 48.71
C GLY A 267 11.72 -22.09 48.08
N TYR A 268 12.94 -22.57 47.91
CA TYR A 268 13.28 -23.99 47.86
C TYR A 268 14.16 -24.33 49.07
N PRO A 269 13.95 -25.48 49.75
CA PRO A 269 14.79 -25.90 50.86
C PRO A 269 16.15 -26.44 50.35
N HIS A 270 17.25 -25.92 50.91
CA HIS A 270 18.59 -26.49 50.77
C HIS A 270 18.92 -27.37 52.00
N PRO A 271 19.60 -28.51 51.83
CA PRO A 271 20.17 -29.25 52.95
C PRO A 271 21.49 -28.61 53.43
N ALA A 272 21.71 -28.75 54.74
CA ALA A 272 22.86 -28.23 55.48
C ALA A 272 24.16 -28.99 55.21
N GLY A 273 25.32 -28.30 55.31
CA GLY A 273 26.62 -28.96 55.40
C GLY A 273 27.85 -28.05 55.25
N GLN A 274 28.24 -27.40 56.35
CA GLN A 274 29.61 -27.17 56.88
C GLN A 274 30.67 -26.47 55.99
N SER A 275 31.11 -25.25 56.36
CA SER A 275 32.36 -24.91 57.09
C SER A 275 33.66 -25.19 56.28
N ALA A 276 34.73 -24.42 56.22
CA ALA A 276 35.22 -23.10 56.66
C ALA A 276 36.72 -23.05 56.21
N TYR A 277 37.38 -21.88 56.31
CA TYR A 277 38.81 -21.57 56.04
C TYR A 277 39.18 -21.31 54.56
N GLY A 278 39.99 -20.32 54.16
CA GLY A 278 40.82 -19.31 54.83
C GLY A 278 41.86 -18.79 53.79
N TYR A 279 42.07 -17.47 53.71
CA TYR A 279 43.02 -16.74 52.81
C TYR A 279 44.52 -17.11 53.11
N PRO A 280 45.61 -16.76 52.34
CA PRO A 280 45.84 -15.54 51.55
C PRO A 280 46.75 -15.67 50.25
N PRO A 281 47.28 -14.58 49.61
CA PRO A 281 47.58 -14.49 48.15
C PRO A 281 49.07 -14.48 47.71
N ALA A 282 49.30 -14.70 46.39
CA ALA A 282 50.35 -14.22 45.43
C ALA A 282 51.87 -14.45 45.77
N PRO A 283 52.84 -14.50 44.80
CA PRO A 283 52.97 -13.63 43.62
C PRO A 283 53.61 -14.23 42.33
N ALA A 284 53.89 -13.32 41.37
CA ALA A 284 54.29 -13.50 39.97
C ALA A 284 55.77 -13.82 39.69
N THR A 285 56.03 -14.40 38.50
CA THR A 285 57.29 -14.31 37.70
C THR A 285 56.94 -14.60 36.22
N ALA A 286 57.02 -13.63 35.31
CA ALA A 286 58.16 -13.25 34.46
C ALA A 286 58.42 -14.23 33.28
N ALA A 287 58.30 -13.69 32.05
CA ALA A 287 58.61 -14.30 30.76
C ALA A 287 60.14 -14.45 30.52
N PRO A 288 60.60 -15.10 29.43
CA PRO A 288 60.78 -14.35 28.17
C PRO A 288 60.51 -15.14 26.87
N ALA A 289 60.70 -14.42 25.77
CA ALA A 289 60.26 -14.63 24.40
C ALA A 289 60.96 -15.72 23.56
N GLY A 290 60.27 -16.17 22.52
CA GLY A 290 60.78 -16.91 21.35
C GLY A 290 59.77 -16.86 20.20
N ALA A 291 60.21 -16.42 19.01
CA ALA A 291 59.42 -16.01 17.85
C ALA A 291 58.86 -17.20 17.01
N PRO A 292 58.03 -16.94 15.96
CA PRO A 292 56.98 -17.85 15.49
C PRO A 292 57.39 -18.75 14.32
N SER A 293 56.66 -19.84 14.11
CA SER A 293 56.72 -20.65 12.88
C SER A 293 55.37 -21.29 12.60
N GLY A 294 54.93 -21.21 11.34
CA GLY A 294 54.09 -22.24 10.74
C GLY A 294 52.63 -21.89 10.51
N TYR A 295 52.34 -21.40 9.30
CA TYR A 295 51.02 -21.47 8.67
C TYR A 295 50.47 -22.90 8.72
N GLY A 296 49.31 -23.10 9.34
CA GLY A 296 48.56 -24.36 9.34
C GLY A 296 47.19 -24.18 8.67
N PHE A 297 47.06 -24.74 7.48
CA PHE A 297 45.81 -24.86 6.71
C PHE A 297 44.85 -25.83 7.42
N PRO A 298 43.52 -25.58 7.51
CA PRO A 298 42.57 -26.61 7.95
C PRO A 298 42.32 -27.64 6.82
N PRO A 299 42.15 -28.94 7.14
CA PRO A 299 41.91 -29.97 6.13
C PRO A 299 40.50 -29.85 5.50
N PRO A 300 40.31 -30.23 4.22
CA PRO A 300 38.99 -30.25 3.59
C PRO A 300 38.10 -31.34 4.18
N ALA A 301 36.85 -30.98 4.46
CA ALA A 301 35.80 -31.91 4.85
C ALA A 301 35.56 -32.93 3.72
N THR A 302 35.75 -34.20 4.04
CA THR A 302 35.41 -35.33 3.17
C THR A 302 33.89 -35.42 3.01
N THR A 303 33.45 -35.37 1.76
CA THR A 303 32.11 -35.76 1.30
C THR A 303 31.75 -37.15 1.81
N ALA A 304 30.70 -37.25 2.63
CA ALA A 304 30.07 -38.50 3.01
C ALA A 304 29.41 -39.12 1.76
N ALA A 305 29.72 -40.37 1.47
CA ALA A 305 29.04 -41.17 0.46
C ALA A 305 27.60 -41.49 0.93
N PRO A 306 26.60 -41.52 0.02
CA PRO A 306 25.24 -41.92 0.38
C PRO A 306 25.17 -43.41 0.72
N ASP A 307 24.31 -43.72 1.70
CA ASP A 307 24.03 -45.07 2.22
C ASP A 307 23.55 -46.03 1.10
N PRO A 308 24.19 -47.20 0.89
CA PRO A 308 23.81 -48.15 -0.14
C PRO A 308 22.42 -48.78 0.08
N ASP A 309 21.82 -48.63 1.27
CA ASP A 309 20.50 -49.19 1.61
C ASP A 309 19.33 -48.21 1.50
N PHE A 310 19.55 -46.99 1.00
CA PHE A 310 18.44 -46.04 0.78
C PHE A 310 17.56 -46.47 -0.42
N ARG A 311 16.40 -47.05 -0.13
CA ARG A 311 15.33 -47.28 -1.12
C ARG A 311 14.23 -46.23 -1.00
N LEU A 312 13.92 -45.59 -2.12
CA LEU A 312 12.74 -44.73 -2.29
C LEU A 312 11.44 -45.53 -2.00
N PRO A 313 10.46 -44.95 -1.30
CA PRO A 313 9.16 -45.59 -1.10
C PRO A 313 8.42 -45.74 -2.45
N PRO A 314 7.57 -46.79 -2.61
CA PRO A 314 6.82 -46.99 -3.84
C PRO A 314 5.87 -45.81 -4.10
N GLN A 315 5.92 -45.28 -5.32
CA GLN A 315 4.99 -44.25 -5.78
C GLN A 315 3.56 -44.80 -5.74
N GLY A 316 2.65 -44.03 -5.12
CA GLY A 316 1.24 -44.37 -5.02
C GLY A 316 0.54 -44.48 -6.38
N PRO A 317 -0.68 -45.05 -6.42
CA PRO A 317 -1.35 -45.43 -7.65
C PRO A 317 -1.60 -44.23 -8.58
N GLN A 318 -1.15 -44.37 -9.82
CA GLN A 318 -1.46 -43.49 -10.94
C GLN A 318 -2.96 -43.57 -11.21
N PHE A 319 -3.70 -42.48 -11.01
CA PHE A 319 -5.09 -42.39 -11.44
C PHE A 319 -5.14 -42.35 -12.98
N ILE A 320 -5.50 -43.48 -13.58
CA ILE A 320 -5.88 -43.55 -14.99
C ILE A 320 -7.35 -43.12 -15.08
N GLY A 321 -7.59 -42.03 -15.79
CA GLY A 321 -8.91 -41.44 -15.99
C GLY A 321 -9.87 -42.36 -16.76
N ARG A 322 -11.14 -42.26 -16.37
CA ARG A 322 -12.31 -42.51 -17.21
C ARG A 322 -13.27 -41.34 -17.07
#